data_AF-A0A3B8W649-F1
#
_entry.id   AF-A0A3B8W649-F1
#
_cell.length_a   1.000
_cell.length_b   1.000
_cell.length_c   1.000
_cell.angle_alpha   90.00
_cell.angle_beta   90.00
_cell.angle_gamma   90.00
#
_symmetry.space_group_name_H-M   'P 1'
#
loop_
_entity.id
_entity.type
_entity.pdbx_description
1 polymer ?
#
loop_
_entity_poly.entity_id
_entity_poly.type
_entity_poly.pdbx_seq_one_letter_code
_entity_poly.pdbx_strand_id
1 'polypeptide(L)'
;MGMWGCQQSEEQPEVISQTITNLNADYAPLVFNPGGPPTRPAETKKYTLFNFRTGQVIPNADSASGSWDIGFRATSIIFNSGTSGPGTAAAQVVVGTFDEIR
;
A
#
# COMPACT_ATOMS: atom_id res chain seq x y z
N MET A 1 19.38 30.21 -40.93
CA MET A 1 19.25 30.68 -39.53
C MET A 1 17.81 30.44 -39.10
N GLY A 2 17.61 29.80 -37.94
CA GLY A 2 16.29 29.63 -37.32
C GLY A 2 15.92 28.18 -37.06
N MET A 3 16.63 27.49 -36.16
CA MET A 3 16.12 26.24 -35.58
C MET A 3 15.06 26.61 -34.53
N TRP A 4 13.83 26.21 -34.78
CA TRP A 4 12.74 26.29 -33.81
C TRP A 4 12.92 25.13 -32.82
N GLY A 5 13.37 25.45 -31.61
CA GLY A 5 13.33 24.53 -30.48
C GLY A 5 11.98 24.64 -29.79
N CYS A 6 11.19 23.56 -29.77
CA CYS A 6 10.06 23.45 -28.86
C CYS A 6 10.59 23.35 -27.44
N GLN A 7 10.45 24.43 -26.66
CA GLN A 7 10.42 24.32 -25.20
C GLN A 7 9.01 23.84 -24.84
N GLN A 8 8.82 22.53 -24.73
CA GLN A 8 7.63 22.00 -24.08
C GLN A 8 7.77 22.33 -22.59
N SER A 9 7.07 23.36 -22.14
CA SER A 9 6.81 23.58 -20.71
C SER A 9 5.95 22.40 -20.23
N GLU A 10 6.59 21.36 -19.71
CA GLU A 10 5.88 20.32 -18.96
C GLU A 10 5.32 20.96 -17.69
N GLU A 11 4.03 21.27 -17.72
CA GLU A 11 3.25 21.57 -16.54
C GLU A 11 3.29 20.33 -15.65
N GLN A 12 4.20 20.31 -14.68
CA GLN A 12 4.29 19.20 -13.73
C GLN A 12 2.96 19.17 -12.98
N PRO A 13 2.21 18.05 -13.00
CA PRO A 13 0.95 17.97 -12.28
C PRO A 13 1.20 18.29 -10.81
N GLU A 14 0.33 19.12 -10.22
CA GLU A 14 0.42 19.47 -8.80
C GLU A 14 0.49 18.19 -7.96
N VAL A 15 1.53 18.08 -7.12
CA VAL A 15 1.69 16.92 -6.24
C VAL A 15 0.65 17.03 -5.12
N ILE A 16 -0.44 16.29 -5.27
CA ILE A 16 -1.45 16.17 -4.22
C ILE A 16 -0.91 15.19 -3.16
N SER A 17 -0.54 15.72 -2.00
CA SER A 17 -0.18 14.91 -0.83
C SER A 17 -1.40 14.68 0.05
N GLN A 18 -1.71 13.41 0.32
CA GLN A 18 -2.74 13.01 1.28
C GLN A 18 -2.11 12.13 2.35
N THR A 19 -2.42 12.41 3.61
CA THR A 19 -1.99 11.57 4.74
C THR A 19 -3.17 10.75 5.22
N ILE A 20 -3.00 9.43 5.27
CA ILE A 20 -3.97 8.50 5.84
C ILE A 20 -3.41 7.99 7.17
N THR A 21 -4.15 8.24 8.24
CA THR A 21 -3.75 7.83 9.60
C THR A 21 -4.59 6.66 10.07
N ASN A 22 -4.05 5.87 11.02
CA ASN A 22 -4.76 4.78 11.69
C ASN A 22 -5.27 3.68 10.74
N LEU A 23 -4.56 3.43 9.64
CA LEU A 23 -4.83 2.27 8.80
C LEU A 23 -4.52 1.00 9.61
N ASN A 24 -5.55 0.18 9.86
CA ASN A 24 -5.37 -1.07 10.60
C ASN A 24 -4.41 -1.99 9.84
N ALA A 25 -3.48 -2.63 10.55
CA ALA A 25 -2.61 -3.66 10.01
C ALA A 25 -2.88 -5.02 10.66
N ASP A 26 -4.04 -5.25 11.29
CA ASP A 26 -4.42 -6.56 11.86
C ASP A 26 -3.32 -7.20 12.72
N TYR A 27 -2.79 -6.42 13.66
CA TYR A 27 -1.82 -6.88 14.65
C TYR A 27 -2.52 -7.01 16.00
N ALA A 28 -2.34 -8.14 16.68
CA ALA A 28 -2.73 -8.28 18.09
C ALA A 28 -1.54 -8.73 18.94
N PRO A 29 -1.44 -8.27 20.19
CA PRO A 29 -0.40 -8.74 21.10
C PRO A 29 -0.52 -10.23 21.39
N LEU A 30 0.61 -10.86 21.73
CA LEU A 30 0.62 -12.23 22.24
C LEU A 30 -0.08 -12.28 23.60
N VAL A 31 -0.99 -13.23 23.74
CA VAL A 31 -1.62 -13.59 25.00
C VAL A 31 -1.01 -14.90 25.48
N PHE A 32 -0.44 -14.87 26.68
CA PHE A 32 0.09 -16.06 27.36
C PHE A 32 -1.03 -16.74 28.13
N ASN A 33 -1.37 -17.96 27.71
CA ASN A 33 -2.37 -18.76 28.38
C ASN A 33 -1.67 -19.74 29.34
N PRO A 34 -2.01 -19.76 30.64
CA PRO A 34 -1.48 -20.77 31.55
C PRO A 34 -1.85 -22.18 31.05
N GLY A 35 -0.84 -23.01 30.75
CA GLY A 35 -1.03 -24.39 30.31
C GLY A 35 -1.29 -24.60 28.81
N GLY A 36 -1.12 -23.58 27.96
CA GLY A 36 -1.26 -23.70 26.51
C GLY A 36 -0.24 -22.87 25.72
N PRO A 37 -0.18 -23.03 24.38
CA PRO A 37 0.66 -22.20 23.56
C PRO A 37 0.18 -20.74 23.59
N PRO A 38 1.09 -19.76 23.36
CA PRO A 38 0.71 -18.36 23.17
C PRO A 38 -0.26 -18.21 22.00
N THR A 39 -1.27 -17.35 22.14
CA THR A 39 -2.25 -17.08 21.08
C THR A 39 -2.37 -15.58 20.78
N ARG A 40 -2.98 -15.24 19.64
CA ARG A 40 -3.32 -13.87 19.23
C ARG A 40 -4.81 -13.77 18.90
N PRO A 41 -5.69 -13.80 19.91
CA PRO A 41 -7.12 -14.01 19.71
C PRO A 41 -7.83 -12.88 18.94
N ALA A 42 -7.25 -11.67 18.89
CA ALA A 42 -7.82 -10.54 18.15
C ALA A 42 -7.31 -10.42 16.69
N GLU A 43 -6.40 -11.28 16.23
CA GLU A 43 -5.97 -11.25 14.82
C GLU A 43 -6.98 -11.95 13.91
N THR A 44 -7.38 -11.25 12.85
CA THR A 44 -8.23 -11.82 11.79
C THR A 44 -7.42 -12.58 10.73
N LYS A 45 -6.09 -12.38 10.73
CA LYS A 45 -5.10 -12.86 9.76
C LYS A 45 -5.34 -12.35 8.33
N LYS A 46 -6.08 -11.25 8.18
CA LYS A 46 -6.45 -10.65 6.89
C LYS A 46 -5.60 -9.42 6.61
N TYR A 47 -5.45 -9.10 5.34
CA TYR A 47 -4.86 -7.83 4.93
C TYR A 47 -5.92 -6.74 4.97
N THR A 48 -5.55 -5.56 5.45
CA THR A 48 -6.30 -4.35 5.18
C THR A 48 -5.89 -3.84 3.81
N LEU A 49 -6.77 -4.02 2.82
CA LEU A 49 -6.56 -3.62 1.42
C LEU A 49 -6.89 -2.14 1.27
N PHE A 50 -6.07 -1.38 0.54
CA PHE A 50 -6.22 0.06 0.38
C PHE A 50 -6.07 0.47 -1.08
N ASN A 51 -6.85 1.46 -1.50
CA ASN A 51 -6.83 2.04 -2.84
C ASN A 51 -6.26 3.47 -2.80
N PHE A 52 -5.19 3.73 -3.54
CA PHE A 52 -4.52 5.04 -3.58
C PHE A 52 -5.34 6.10 -4.32
N ARG A 53 -6.13 5.70 -5.31
CA ARG A 53 -6.98 6.62 -6.09
C ARG A 53 -8.15 7.15 -5.28
N THR A 54 -8.84 6.30 -4.52
CA THR A 54 -10.02 6.69 -3.74
C THR A 54 -9.70 7.04 -2.29
N GLY A 55 -8.54 6.63 -1.79
CA GLY A 55 -8.15 6.82 -0.40
C GLY A 55 -8.91 5.90 0.57
N GLN A 56 -9.45 4.77 0.09
CA GLN A 56 -10.37 3.93 0.86
C GLN A 56 -9.84 2.55 1.16
N VAL A 57 -10.29 1.98 2.28
CA VAL A 57 -10.12 0.56 2.60
C VAL A 57 -11.11 -0.26 1.79
N ILE A 58 -10.62 -1.30 1.14
CA ILE A 58 -11.38 -2.20 0.28
C ILE A 58 -11.76 -3.46 1.05
N PRO A 59 -13.02 -3.94 0.94
CA PRO A 59 -13.42 -5.20 1.56
C PRO A 59 -12.57 -6.37 1.09
N ASN A 60 -12.23 -7.28 2.00
CA ASN A 60 -11.47 -8.50 1.65
C ASN A 60 -12.22 -9.42 0.68
N ALA A 61 -13.55 -9.28 0.56
CA ALA A 61 -14.33 -10.01 -0.45
C ALA A 61 -13.93 -9.62 -1.89
N ASP A 62 -13.37 -8.42 -2.07
CA ASP A 62 -12.94 -7.89 -3.36
C ASP A 62 -11.44 -8.08 -3.60
N SER A 63 -10.77 -8.95 -2.84
CA SER A 63 -9.31 -9.19 -2.97
C SER A 63 -8.93 -9.74 -4.35
N ALA A 64 -9.86 -10.42 -5.02
CA ALA A 64 -9.68 -10.93 -6.39
C ALA A 64 -10.02 -9.89 -7.48
N SER A 65 -10.11 -8.61 -7.12
CA SER A 65 -10.37 -7.51 -8.05
C SER A 65 -9.17 -6.57 -8.24
N GLY A 66 -9.28 -5.67 -9.21
CA GLY A 66 -8.34 -4.57 -9.41
C GLY A 66 -8.63 -3.33 -8.54
N SER A 67 -9.52 -3.42 -7.56
CA SER A 67 -10.02 -2.26 -6.81
C SER A 67 -9.13 -1.82 -5.65
N TRP A 68 -8.01 -2.49 -5.40
CA TRP A 68 -7.05 -2.17 -4.34
C TRP A 68 -5.62 -2.16 -4.91
N ASP A 69 -4.71 -1.45 -4.24
CA ASP A 69 -3.32 -1.26 -4.70
C ASP A 69 -2.30 -1.88 -3.73
N ILE A 70 -2.51 -1.67 -2.42
CA ILE A 70 -1.60 -2.11 -1.35
C ILE A 70 -2.37 -2.75 -0.20
N GLY A 71 -1.77 -3.72 0.48
CA GLY A 71 -2.36 -4.41 1.63
C GLY A 71 -1.40 -4.50 2.82
N PHE A 72 -1.92 -4.30 4.04
CA PHE A 72 -1.14 -4.34 5.28
C PHE A 72 -1.61 -5.45 6.23
N ARG A 73 -0.67 -6.24 6.76
CA ARG A 73 -0.89 -7.19 7.86
C ARG A 73 0.38 -7.34 8.69
N ALA A 74 0.34 -6.94 9.95
CA ALA A 74 1.48 -6.76 10.82
C ALA A 74 2.60 -6.01 10.09
N THR A 75 3.74 -6.66 9.85
CA THR A 75 4.88 -6.12 9.09
C THR A 75 4.91 -6.59 7.64
N SER A 76 3.92 -7.40 7.22
CA SER A 76 3.78 -7.84 5.83
C SER A 76 3.03 -6.80 5.02
N ILE A 77 3.61 -6.44 3.88
CA ILE A 77 3.03 -5.55 2.89
C ILE A 77 2.89 -6.35 1.59
N ILE A 78 1.71 -6.28 0.98
CA ILE A 78 1.44 -6.87 -0.34
C ILE A 78 1.01 -5.78 -1.31
N PHE A 79 1.27 -6.02 -2.59
CA PHE A 79 0.81 -5.18 -3.69
C PHE A 79 -0.16 -5.98 -4.55
N ASN A 80 -1.16 -5.33 -5.14
CA ASN A 80 -2.10 -6.00 -6.04
C ASN A 80 -1.42 -6.33 -7.37
N SER A 81 -0.65 -7.40 -7.38
CA SER A 81 0.00 -7.96 -8.56
C SER A 81 0.51 -9.38 -8.29
N GLY A 82 0.82 -10.11 -9.37
CA GLY A 82 1.43 -11.43 -9.31
C GLY A 82 0.62 -12.42 -8.47
N THR A 83 1.24 -12.98 -7.43
CA THR A 83 0.61 -13.97 -6.54
C THR A 83 -0.37 -13.37 -5.54
N SER A 84 -0.33 -12.05 -5.35
CA SER A 84 -1.15 -11.38 -4.33
C SER A 84 -2.47 -10.85 -4.88
N GLY A 85 -2.58 -10.65 -6.20
CA GLY A 85 -3.83 -10.23 -6.85
C GLY A 85 -3.68 -9.96 -8.34
N PRO A 86 -4.80 -9.70 -9.05
CA PRO A 86 -4.84 -9.56 -10.51
C PRO A 86 -4.45 -8.15 -11.02
N GLY A 87 -4.18 -7.20 -10.13
CA GLY A 87 -3.81 -5.84 -10.49
C GLY A 87 -2.42 -5.72 -11.10
N THR A 88 -2.02 -4.48 -11.34
CA THR A 88 -0.74 -4.13 -11.96
C THR A 88 0.14 -3.27 -11.06
N ALA A 89 -0.13 -3.25 -9.75
CA ALA A 89 0.65 -2.46 -8.81
C ALA A 89 2.12 -2.90 -8.80
N ALA A 90 3.03 -1.93 -8.86
CA ALA A 90 4.47 -2.13 -8.80
C ALA A 90 5.05 -1.43 -7.58
N ALA A 91 6.13 -2.00 -7.05
CA ALA A 91 6.84 -1.46 -5.90
C ALA A 91 8.35 -1.54 -6.14
N GLN A 92 9.07 -0.56 -5.62
CA GLN A 92 10.53 -0.52 -5.66
C GLN A 92 11.04 -0.22 -4.25
N VAL A 93 12.07 -0.95 -3.84
CA VAL A 93 12.85 -0.58 -2.66
C VAL A 93 13.94 0.36 -3.12
N VAL A 94 13.88 1.60 -2.65
CA VAL A 94 14.88 2.63 -2.91
C VAL A 94 15.63 2.90 -1.62
N VAL A 95 16.96 2.86 -1.68
CA VAL A 95 17.83 3.18 -0.54
C VAL A 95 18.23 4.64 -0.65
N GLY A 96 17.80 5.45 0.32
CA GLY A 96 18.06 6.90 0.34
C GLY A 96 17.05 7.63 1.22
N THR A 97 17.11 8.95 1.20
CA THR A 97 16.09 9.83 1.77
C THR A 97 14.97 10.04 0.76
N PHE A 98 13.76 10.35 1.24
CA PHE A 98 12.63 10.62 0.35
C PHE A 98 12.90 11.79 -0.61
N ASP A 99 13.60 12.83 -0.15
CA ASP A 99 13.95 14.01 -0.94
C ASP A 99 14.88 13.72 -2.13
N GLU A 100 15.63 12.62 -2.08
CA GLU A 100 16.51 12.17 -3.16
C GLU A 100 15.75 11.41 -4.25
N ILE A 101 14.54 10.93 -3.96
CA ILE A 101 13.68 10.22 -4.89
C ILE A 101 12.86 11.25 -5.67
N ARG A 102 13.14 11.37 -6.97
CA ARG A 102 12.46 12.29 -7.90
C ARG A 102 11.55 11.56 -8.87
#